data_AF-A0A822D7H2-F1
#
_entry.id   AF-A0A822D7H2-F1
#
_cell.length_a   1.000
_cell.length_b   1.000
_cell.length_c   1.000
_cell.angle_alpha   90.00
_cell.angle_beta   90.00
_cell.angle_gamma   90.00
#
_symmetry.space_group_name_H-M   'P 1'
#
loop_
_entity.id
_entity.type
_entity.pdbx_description
1 polymer ?
#
loop_
_entity_poly.entity_id
_entity_poly.type
_entity_poly.pdbx_seq_one_letter_code
_entity_poly.pdbx_strand_id
1 'polypeptide(L)'
;RGKGYIVDALEAALWAFWSDEDSFDKGSLKAVNLGGDTDTTAAIYGQLAGAYYGYKNLQPKKWVDSIYAKDFILCVSSWITYEGKKWFEKQVKPG
;
A
#
# COMPACT_ATOMS: atom_id res chain seq x y z
N ARG A 1 -10.33 20.56 11.91
CA ARG A 1 -9.20 20.96 11.02
C ARG A 1 -8.43 19.78 10.40
N GLY A 2 -8.90 18.53 10.45
CA GLY A 2 -8.22 17.37 9.81
C GLY A 2 -8.95 16.66 8.66
N LYS A 3 -10.24 16.97 8.42
CA LYS A 3 -11.04 16.25 7.41
C LYS A 3 -10.69 16.58 5.95
N GLY A 4 -10.30 17.83 5.65
CA GLY A 4 -9.89 18.21 4.29
C GLY A 4 -8.59 17.51 3.88
N TYR A 5 -7.62 17.52 4.79
CA TYR A 5 -6.28 17.00 4.56
C TYR A 5 -6.22 15.51 4.16
N ILE A 6 -7.01 14.65 4.83
CA ILE A 6 -7.04 13.22 4.48
C ILE A 6 -7.78 12.94 3.17
N VAL A 7 -8.78 13.77 2.84
CA VAL A 7 -9.50 13.65 1.56
C VAL A 7 -8.57 14.05 0.42
N ASP A 8 -7.84 15.16 0.58
CA ASP A 8 -6.85 15.62 -0.40
C ASP A 8 -5.72 14.58 -0.57
N ALA A 9 -5.24 13.99 0.53
CA ALA A 9 -4.21 12.94 0.49
C ALA A 9 -4.69 11.67 -0.22
N LEU A 10 -5.95 11.27 0.00
CA LEU A 10 -6.57 10.13 -0.67
C LEU A 10 -6.77 10.40 -2.17
N GLU A 11 -7.26 11.58 -2.53
CA GLU A 11 -7.44 11.98 -3.93
C GLU A 11 -6.10 11.98 -4.68
N ALA A 12 -5.05 12.56 -4.07
CA ALA A 12 -3.70 12.54 -4.60
C ALA A 12 -3.14 11.12 -4.78
N ALA A 13 -3.36 10.24 -3.79
CA ALA A 13 -2.90 8.85 -3.86
C ALA A 13 -3.63 8.06 -4.96
N LEU A 14 -4.94 8.28 -5.12
CA LEU A 14 -5.74 7.66 -6.19
C LEU A 14 -5.32 8.18 -7.57
N TRP A 15 -5.07 9.48 -7.72
CA TRP A 15 -4.56 10.05 -8.96
C TRP A 15 -3.18 9.49 -9.31
N ALA A 16 -2.29 9.37 -8.33
CA ALA A 16 -0.95 8.80 -8.52
C ALA A 16 -1.05 7.34 -8.96
N PHE A 17 -1.94 6.55 -8.34
CA PHE A 17 -2.21 5.15 -8.71
C PHE A 17 -2.80 5.04 -10.11
N TRP A 18 -3.82 5.84 -10.44
CA TRP A 18 -4.42 5.84 -11.78
C TRP A 18 -3.42 6.21 -12.88
N SER A 19 -2.44 7.05 -12.54
CA SER A 19 -1.48 7.59 -13.50
C SER A 19 -0.13 6.90 -13.44
N ASP A 20 0.05 5.78 -12.72
CA ASP A 20 1.38 5.22 -12.44
C ASP A 20 2.04 4.46 -13.60
N GLU A 21 1.35 4.33 -14.74
CA GLU A 21 1.86 3.66 -15.95
C GLU A 21 2.25 2.19 -15.69
N ASP A 22 1.41 1.48 -14.93
CA ASP A 22 1.59 0.06 -14.56
C ASP A 22 2.92 -0.19 -13.81
N SER A 23 3.40 0.81 -13.07
CA SER A 23 4.72 0.82 -12.43
C SER A 23 4.64 1.43 -11.03
N PHE A 24 4.84 0.56 -10.03
CA PHE A 24 4.86 0.95 -8.62
C PHE A 24 5.82 2.11 -8.35
N ASP A 25 7.00 2.08 -8.95
CA ASP A 25 8.03 3.10 -8.74
C ASP A 25 7.65 4.46 -9.32
N LYS A 26 7.07 4.49 -10.53
CA LYS A 26 6.56 5.73 -11.12
C LYS A 26 5.43 6.32 -10.29
N GLY A 27 4.46 5.51 -9.88
CA GLY A 27 3.36 6.00 -9.04
C GLY A 27 3.81 6.43 -7.65
N SER A 28 4.74 5.69 -7.03
CA SER A 28 5.32 6.06 -5.74
C SER A 28 6.07 7.38 -5.82
N LEU A 29 6.84 7.61 -6.91
CA LEU A 29 7.49 8.89 -7.17
C LEU A 29 6.47 10.01 -7.43
N LYS A 30 5.36 9.75 -8.12
CA LYS A 30 4.28 10.74 -8.29
C LYS A 30 3.66 11.09 -6.93
N ALA A 31 3.35 10.09 -6.11
CA ALA A 31 2.75 10.26 -4.78
C ALA A 31 3.62 11.11 -3.84
N VAL A 32 4.94 10.89 -3.79
CA VAL A 32 5.84 11.69 -2.94
C VAL A 32 6.09 13.10 -3.48
N ASN A 33 5.99 13.32 -4.79
CA ASN A 33 6.33 14.61 -5.41
C ASN A 33 5.14 15.57 -5.56
N LEU A 34 3.92 15.18 -5.18
CA LEU A 34 2.72 16.03 -5.27
C LEU A 34 2.70 17.22 -4.29
N GLY A 35 3.62 17.26 -3.32
CA GLY A 35 3.66 18.29 -2.28
C GLY A 35 2.58 18.10 -1.20
N GLY A 36 2.61 18.91 -0.14
CA GLY A 36 1.69 18.75 1.00
C GLY A 36 2.06 17.58 1.92
N ASP A 37 1.09 16.71 2.25
CA ASP A 37 1.25 15.54 3.14
C ASP A 37 1.88 14.33 2.46
N THR A 38 3.11 14.51 2.00
CA THR A 38 3.76 13.49 1.15
C THR A 38 3.89 12.12 1.83
N ASP A 39 4.02 12.07 3.16
CA ASP A 39 4.09 10.81 3.92
C ASP A 39 2.75 10.08 3.96
N THR A 40 1.65 10.77 4.25
CA THR A 40 0.31 10.16 4.22
C THR A 40 -0.12 9.77 2.81
N THR A 41 0.11 10.61 1.80
CA THR A 41 -0.22 10.28 0.41
C THR A 41 0.59 9.07 -0.07
N ALA A 42 1.89 9.02 0.21
CA ALA A 42 2.74 7.88 -0.15
C ALA A 42 2.34 6.60 0.60
N ALA A 43 1.94 6.71 1.88
CA ALA A 43 1.48 5.57 2.66
C ALA A 43 0.15 4.99 2.13
N ILE A 44 -0.79 5.84 1.70
CA ILE A 44 -2.04 5.41 1.08
C ILE A 44 -1.76 4.77 -0.28
N TYR A 45 -0.95 5.43 -1.12
CA TYR A 45 -0.54 4.89 -2.42
C TYR A 45 0.12 3.51 -2.24
N GLY A 46 1.07 3.39 -1.31
CA GLY A 46 1.81 2.15 -1.07
C GLY A 46 0.91 0.97 -0.67
N GLN A 47 -0.17 1.21 0.07
CA GLN A 47 -1.15 0.18 0.41
C GLN A 47 -1.95 -0.27 -0.82
N LEU A 48 -2.46 0.67 -1.62
CA LEU A 48 -3.24 0.39 -2.82
C LEU A 48 -2.40 -0.34 -3.88
N ALA A 49 -1.27 0.27 -4.25
CA ALA A 49 -0.38 -0.27 -5.25
C ALA A 49 0.30 -1.56 -4.77
N GLY A 50 0.62 -1.67 -3.48
CA GLY A 50 1.16 -2.89 -2.88
C GLY A 50 0.20 -4.07 -2.95
N ALA A 51 -1.09 -3.83 -2.71
CA ALA A 51 -2.13 -4.85 -2.86
C ALA A 51 -2.37 -5.23 -4.32
N TYR A 52 -2.31 -4.26 -5.24
CA TYR A 52 -2.53 -4.46 -6.67
C TYR A 52 -1.37 -5.20 -7.36
N TYR A 53 -0.15 -4.67 -7.27
CA TYR A 53 1.04 -5.26 -7.90
C TYR A 53 1.51 -6.52 -7.18
N GLY A 54 1.31 -6.58 -5.86
CA GLY A 54 1.82 -7.65 -5.01
C GLY A 54 3.29 -7.48 -4.65
N TYR A 55 3.66 -7.93 -3.45
CA TYR A 55 5.00 -7.73 -2.86
C TYR A 55 6.16 -8.16 -3.79
N LYS A 56 6.01 -9.27 -4.52
CA LYS A 56 7.05 -9.80 -5.42
C LYS A 56 7.31 -8.90 -6.62
N ASN A 57 6.35 -8.07 -7.04
CA ASN A 57 6.47 -7.22 -8.21
C ASN A 57 6.85 -5.77 -7.87
N LEU A 58 7.00 -5.44 -6.58
CA LEU A 58 7.48 -4.12 -6.17
C LEU A 58 8.92 -3.91 -6.66
N GLN A 59 9.10 -2.85 -7.44
CA GLN A 59 10.38 -2.39 -7.96
C GLN A 59 10.59 -0.91 -7.58
N PRO A 60 11.86 -0.46 -7.47
CA PRO A 60 13.09 -1.24 -7.49
C PRO A 60 13.30 -2.02 -6.19
N LYS A 61 13.92 -3.21 -6.26
CA LYS A 61 14.14 -4.08 -5.09
C LYS A 61 14.94 -3.42 -3.97
N LYS A 62 15.91 -2.58 -4.32
CA LYS A 62 16.70 -1.79 -3.35
C LYS A 62 15.83 -0.97 -2.38
N TRP A 63 14.67 -0.47 -2.81
CA TRP A 63 13.77 0.29 -1.93
C TRP A 63 13.15 -0.64 -0.89
N VAL A 64 12.63 -1.77 -1.34
CA VAL A 64 12.06 -2.80 -0.44
C VAL A 64 13.11 -3.30 0.55
N ASP A 65 14.34 -3.52 0.10
CA ASP A 65 15.42 -4.03 0.94
C ASP A 65 15.92 -3.01 1.97
N SER A 66 15.74 -1.72 1.72
CA SER A 66 16.07 -0.63 2.66
C SER A 66 15.00 -0.36 3.73
N ILE A 67 13.84 -1.04 3.69
CA ILE A 67 12.75 -0.81 4.64
C ILE A 67 13.19 -1.20 6.05
N TYR A 68 13.07 -0.26 6.99
CA TYR A 68 13.28 -0.54 8.41
C TYR A 68 12.24 -1.54 8.92
N ALA A 69 12.69 -2.53 9.70
CA ALA A 69 11.84 -3.59 10.25
C ALA A 69 11.05 -4.40 9.19
N LYS A 70 11.59 -4.52 7.97
CA LYS A 70 11.01 -5.29 6.86
C LYS A 70 10.49 -6.68 7.28
N ASP A 71 11.31 -7.43 8.00
CA ASP A 71 10.97 -8.81 8.41
C ASP A 71 9.81 -8.84 9.40
N PHE A 72 9.72 -7.85 10.30
CA PHE A 72 8.59 -7.70 11.21
C PHE A 72 7.30 -7.39 10.45
N ILE A 73 7.35 -6.45 9.50
CA ILE A 73 6.18 -6.09 8.67
C ILE A 73 5.71 -7.31 7.86
N LEU A 74 6.63 -8.08 7.28
CA LEU A 74 6.31 -9.32 6.55
C LEU A 74 5.70 -10.39 7.44
N CYS A 75 6.20 -10.54 8.67
CA CYS A 75 5.63 -11.46 9.65
C CYS A 75 4.18 -11.09 9.98
N VAL A 76 3.91 -9.82 10.31
CA VAL A 76 2.56 -9.33 10.61
C VAL A 76 1.63 -9.48 9.39
N SER A 77 2.09 -9.13 8.19
CA SER A 77 1.31 -9.29 6.95
C SER A 77 0.93 -10.75 6.69
N SER A 78 1.87 -11.67 6.92
CA SER A 78 1.64 -13.11 6.76
C SER A 78 0.61 -13.63 7.78
N TRP A 79 0.70 -13.18 9.03
CA TRP A 79 -0.24 -13.54 10.08
C TRP A 79 -1.66 -13.02 9.81
N ILE A 80 -1.81 -11.74 9.43
CA ILE A 80 -3.12 -11.15 9.07
C ILE A 80 -3.74 -11.92 7.90
N THR A 81 -2.95 -12.25 6.88
CA THR A 81 -3.43 -13.02 5.73
C THR A 81 -3.89 -14.42 6.13
N TYR A 82 -3.16 -15.09 7.04
CA TYR A 82 -3.50 -16.42 7.54
C TYR A 82 -4.79 -16.42 8.36
N GLU A 83 -4.91 -15.51 9.33
CA GLU A 83 -6.10 -15.39 10.17
C GLU A 83 -7.33 -14.97 9.35
N GLY A 84 -7.15 -14.06 8.38
CA GLY A 84 -8.21 -13.66 7.45
C GLY A 84 -8.78 -14.86 6.70
N LYS A 85 -7.93 -15.70 6.09
CA LYS A 85 -8.37 -16.91 5.37
C LYS A 85 -9.15 -17.87 6.27
N LYS A 86 -8.63 -18.15 7.47
CA LYS A 86 -9.32 -18.99 8.46
C LYS A 86 -10.68 -18.44 8.84
N TRP A 87 -10.78 -17.12 9.02
CA TRP A 87 -12.05 -16.48 9.34
C TRP A 87 -13.06 -16.67 8.19
N PHE A 88 -12.65 -16.40 6.95
CA PHE A 88 -13.52 -16.60 5.77
C PHE A 88 -13.98 -18.05 5.62
N GLU A 89 -13.08 -19.03 5.78
CA GLU A 89 -13.43 -20.46 5.68
C GLU A 89 -14.49 -20.89 6.70
N LYS A 90 -14.45 -20.33 7.91
CA LYS A 90 -15.47 -20.59 8.95
C LYS A 90 -16.83 -20.00 8.61
N GLN A 91 -16.89 -18.88 7.89
CA GLN A 91 -18.16 -18.23 7.50
C GLN A 91 -18.81 -18.90 6.29
N VAL A 92 -18.01 -19.44 5.36
CA VAL A 92 -18.51 -19.99 4.08
C VAL A 92 -18.95 -21.45 4.20
N LYS A 93 -18.52 -22.18 5.23
CA LYS A 93 -19.05 -23.51 5.55
C LYS A 93 -20.01 -23.42 6.72
N PRO A 94 -21.32 -23.15 6.51
CA PRO A 94 -22.29 -23.44 7.54
C PRO A 94 -22.28 -24.96 7.76
N GLY A 95 -22.23 -25.38 9.01
CA GLY A 95 -22.40 -26.78 9.40
C GLY A 95 -23.77 -27.32 8.99
#